data_AF-A0A7V6BXG7-F1
#
_entry.id   AF-A0A7V6BXG7-F1
#
_cell.length_a   1.000
_cell.length_b   1.000
_cell.length_c   1.000
_cell.angle_alpha   90.00
_cell.angle_beta   90.00
_cell.angle_gamma   90.00
#
_symmetry.space_group_name_H-M   'P 1'
#
loop_
_entity.id
_entity.type
_entity.pdbx_description
1 polymer ?
#
loop_
_entity_poly.entity_id
_entity_poly.type
_entity_poly.pdbx_seq_one_letter_code
_entity_poly.pdbx_strand_id
1 'polypeptide(L)'
;MCCSMRSLWLGKIIMVTLAVTFVLSLFVLPGMVAAKRDDERNRSEFYGIVEERPADGFHGQWVIGGRSVVPDVGTEFDESDGSLAVGACAKVKIRNDRIHEIETEPMRDCQKS
;
A
#
# COMPACT_ATOMS: atom_id res chain seq x y z
N MET A 1 76.49 -23.23 -13.20
CA MET A 1 75.17 -23.89 -13.10
C MET A 1 74.41 -23.30 -11.92
N CYS A 2 73.29 -22.60 -12.17
CA CYS A 2 72.22 -22.27 -11.20
C CYS A 2 71.01 -21.78 -12.00
N CYS A 3 70.11 -22.68 -12.39
CA CYS A 3 68.84 -23.01 -11.74
C CYS A 3 67.78 -21.88 -11.77
N SER A 4 66.87 -22.01 -12.74
CA SER A 4 65.41 -21.93 -12.60
C SER A 4 64.84 -21.04 -11.48
N MET A 5 64.13 -19.96 -11.86
CA MET A 5 62.89 -19.56 -11.19
C MET A 5 62.06 -18.56 -12.04
N ARG A 6 61.67 -18.95 -13.25
CA ARG A 6 60.72 -18.19 -14.09
C ARG A 6 59.42 -18.99 -14.27
N SER A 7 58.64 -19.22 -13.21
CA SER A 7 57.29 -19.79 -13.40
C SER A 7 56.25 -19.51 -12.30
N LEU A 8 56.59 -18.82 -11.21
CA LEU A 8 55.69 -18.73 -10.04
C LEU A 8 55.03 -17.34 -9.83
N TRP A 9 55.03 -16.46 -10.83
CA TRP A 9 54.37 -15.15 -10.73
C TRP A 9 53.09 -14.99 -11.56
N LEU A 10 52.74 -15.94 -12.43
CA LEU A 10 51.46 -15.88 -13.17
C LEU A 10 50.31 -16.60 -12.44
N GLY A 11 50.59 -17.63 -11.63
CA GLY A 11 49.54 -18.42 -10.95
C GLY A 11 48.83 -17.70 -9.78
N LYS A 12 49.55 -16.82 -9.06
CA LYS A 12 48.99 -16.05 -7.93
C LYS A 12 48.11 -14.89 -8.39
N ILE A 13 48.41 -14.30 -9.55
CA ILE A 13 47.65 -13.16 -10.08
C ILE A 13 46.30 -13.64 -10.62
N ILE A 14 46.27 -14.77 -11.35
CA ILE A 14 45.03 -15.32 -11.93
C ILE A 14 44.04 -15.79 -10.84
N MET A 15 44.54 -16.42 -9.76
CA MET A 15 43.73 -16.83 -8.61
C MET A 15 43.13 -15.63 -7.84
N VAL A 16 43.94 -14.58 -7.64
CA VAL A 16 43.48 -13.36 -6.96
C VAL A 16 42.47 -12.60 -7.82
N THR A 17 42.68 -12.52 -9.14
CA THR A 17 41.70 -11.89 -10.04
C THR A 17 40.38 -12.66 -10.09
N LEU A 18 40.39 -14.00 -10.13
CA LEU A 18 39.17 -14.81 -10.16
C LEU A 18 38.35 -14.69 -8.87
N ALA A 19 39.03 -14.68 -7.71
CA ALA A 19 38.38 -14.48 -6.41
C ALA A 19 37.82 -13.06 -6.26
N VAL A 20 38.54 -12.04 -6.72
CA VAL A 20 38.08 -10.64 -6.68
C VAL A 20 36.90 -10.43 -7.64
N THR A 21 36.89 -11.04 -8.83
CA THR A 21 35.73 -10.97 -9.74
C THR A 21 34.51 -11.72 -9.23
N PHE A 22 34.69 -12.83 -8.51
CA PHE A 22 33.59 -13.60 -7.95
C PHE A 22 32.95 -12.89 -6.75
N VAL A 23 33.76 -12.27 -5.89
CA VAL A 23 33.28 -11.44 -4.77
C VAL A 23 32.65 -10.13 -5.27
N LEU A 24 33.22 -9.51 -6.31
CA LEU A 24 32.61 -8.33 -6.95
C LEU A 24 31.28 -8.67 -7.62
N SER A 25 31.17 -9.84 -8.26
CA SER A 25 29.95 -10.36 -8.88
C SER A 25 28.84 -10.66 -7.85
N LEU A 26 29.20 -11.21 -6.69
CA LEU A 26 28.26 -11.46 -5.58
C LEU A 26 27.74 -10.16 -4.93
N PHE A 27 28.42 -9.03 -5.12
CA PHE A 27 27.98 -7.72 -4.63
C PHE A 27 27.00 -7.01 -5.58
N VAL A 28 26.76 -7.51 -6.81
CA VAL A 28 25.88 -6.88 -7.82
C VAL A 28 24.43 -7.39 -7.76
N LEU A 29 24.10 -8.34 -6.86
CA LEU A 29 22.71 -8.80 -6.69
C LEU A 29 21.93 -8.23 -5.48
N PRO A 30 21.96 -6.91 -5.17
CA PRO A 30 20.86 -6.28 -4.44
C PRO A 30 19.96 -5.56 -5.45
N GLY A 31 19.08 -6.25 -6.17
CA GLY A 31 18.30 -5.56 -7.20
C GLY A 31 16.98 -6.13 -7.67
N MET A 32 16.67 -7.40 -7.45
CA MET A 32 15.38 -7.96 -7.89
C MET A 32 14.60 -8.55 -6.73
N VAL A 33 14.29 -7.70 -5.74
CA VAL A 33 13.04 -7.85 -5.02
C VAL A 33 12.03 -7.04 -5.83
N ALA A 34 11.22 -7.71 -6.65
CA ALA A 34 10.05 -7.10 -7.25
C ALA A 34 9.06 -6.78 -6.13
N ALA A 35 9.27 -5.64 -5.48
CA ALA A 35 8.35 -5.13 -4.50
C ALA A 35 7.11 -4.65 -5.26
N LYS A 36 6.03 -5.42 -5.22
CA LYS A 36 4.70 -4.95 -5.61
C LYS A 36 4.31 -3.87 -4.58
N ARG A 37 4.68 -2.61 -4.81
CA ARG A 37 4.74 -1.59 -3.73
C ARG A 37 4.07 -0.25 -4.02
N ASP A 38 3.05 -0.22 -4.88
CA ASP A 38 2.33 1.03 -5.17
C ASP A 38 0.85 1.05 -4.77
N ASP A 39 0.19 -0.09 -4.52
CA ASP A 39 -1.26 -0.10 -4.21
C ASP A 39 -1.58 0.04 -2.70
N GLU A 40 -0.65 -0.27 -1.80
CA GLU A 40 -0.91 -0.18 -0.36
C GLU A 40 -0.75 1.23 0.22
N ARG A 41 0.09 2.09 -0.39
CA ARG A 41 0.38 3.42 0.18
C ARG A 41 -0.74 4.44 0.03
N ASN A 42 -1.81 4.10 -0.68
CA ASN A 42 -2.88 5.03 -0.98
C ASN A 42 -4.26 4.53 -0.52
N ARG A 43 -4.30 3.77 0.58
CA ARG A 43 -5.54 3.33 1.23
C ARG A 43 -5.63 4.00 2.60
N SER A 44 -6.78 4.59 2.89
CA SER A 44 -7.11 5.10 4.22
C SER A 44 -8.58 4.86 4.51
N GLU A 45 -8.96 4.87 5.79
CA GLU A 45 -10.35 4.72 6.20
C GLU A 45 -10.65 5.53 7.46
N PHE A 46 -11.92 5.86 7.65
CA PHE A 46 -12.40 6.47 8.89
C PHE A 46 -13.83 6.04 9.19
N TYR A 47 -14.19 6.14 10.46
CA TYR A 47 -15.54 5.91 10.96
C TYR A 47 -16.19 7.23 11.32
N GLY A 48 -17.51 7.31 11.18
CA GLY A 48 -18.27 8.47 11.64
C GLY A 48 -19.78 8.24 11.56
N ILE A 49 -20.52 9.07 12.29
CA ILE A 49 -21.98 9.07 12.21
C ILE A 49 -22.41 9.81 10.95
N VAL A 50 -23.32 9.24 10.17
CA VAL A 50 -23.93 9.93 9.04
C VAL A 50 -24.80 11.07 9.59
N GLU A 51 -24.39 12.31 9.33
CA GLU A 51 -25.10 13.52 9.77
C GLU A 51 -25.99 14.04 8.63
N GLU A 52 -25.48 13.98 7.40
CA GLU A 52 -26.21 14.40 6.19
C GLU A 52 -25.93 13.43 5.04
N ARG A 53 -26.95 13.20 4.23
CA ARG A 53 -26.85 12.50 2.95
C ARG A 53 -27.84 13.07 1.93
N PRO A 54 -27.65 12.83 0.63
CA PRO A 54 -28.62 13.22 -0.39
C PRO A 54 -30.00 12.60 -0.09
N ALA A 55 -31.07 13.39 -0.30
CA ALA A 55 -32.44 12.93 -0.06
C ALA A 55 -32.84 11.78 -1.01
N ASP A 56 -32.35 11.83 -2.24
CA ASP A 56 -32.64 10.84 -3.27
C ASP A 56 -31.35 10.11 -3.64
N GLY A 57 -31.18 8.88 -3.13
CA GLY A 57 -30.10 7.97 -3.49
C GLY A 57 -28.79 8.21 -2.74
N PHE A 58 -27.67 7.93 -3.42
CA PHE A 58 -26.34 7.89 -2.81
C PHE A 58 -25.35 8.92 -3.39
N HIS A 59 -25.68 9.51 -4.54
CA HIS A 59 -24.81 10.47 -5.22
C HIS A 59 -25.12 11.89 -4.76
N GLY A 60 -24.09 12.60 -4.29
CA GLY A 60 -24.19 13.97 -3.79
C GLY A 60 -23.32 14.19 -2.56
N GLN A 61 -23.50 15.31 -1.88
CA GLN A 61 -22.73 15.63 -0.68
C GLN A 61 -23.21 14.79 0.51
N TRP A 62 -22.26 14.22 1.25
CA TRP A 62 -22.47 13.58 2.55
C TRP A 62 -21.72 14.34 3.63
N VAL A 63 -22.21 14.26 4.86
CA VAL A 63 -21.48 14.66 6.07
C VAL A 63 -21.44 13.46 7.00
N ILE A 64 -20.23 12.99 7.30
CA ILE A 64 -20.00 11.79 8.12
C ILE A 64 -18.98 12.12 9.20
N GLY A 65 -19.38 12.10 10.47
CA GLY A 65 -18.52 12.47 11.60
C GLY A 65 -17.92 13.88 11.45
N GLY A 66 -18.72 14.85 11.04
CA GLY A 66 -18.32 16.22 10.74
C GLY A 66 -17.45 16.40 9.48
N ARG A 67 -17.22 15.36 8.69
CA ARG A 67 -16.42 15.42 7.45
C ARG A 67 -17.32 15.46 6.22
N SER A 68 -17.19 16.51 5.42
CA SER A 68 -17.84 16.61 4.12
C SER A 68 -17.14 15.70 3.11
N VAL A 69 -17.88 14.75 2.54
CA VAL A 69 -17.38 13.84 1.50
C VAL A 69 -18.35 13.76 0.32
N VAL A 70 -17.82 13.60 -0.89
CA VAL A 70 -18.63 13.51 -2.13
C VAL A 70 -18.31 12.20 -2.84
N PRO A 71 -19.17 11.17 -2.68
CA PRO A 71 -19.08 9.94 -3.45
C PRO A 71 -19.26 10.20 -4.94
N ASP A 72 -18.53 9.45 -5.75
CA ASP A 72 -18.66 9.50 -7.20
C ASP A 72 -19.41 8.27 -7.74
N VAL A 73 -19.52 8.16 -9.06
CA VAL A 73 -20.25 7.07 -9.73
C VAL A 73 -19.62 5.69 -9.52
N GLY A 74 -18.36 5.62 -9.10
CA GLY A 74 -17.64 4.39 -8.79
C GLY A 74 -17.44 4.18 -7.28
N THR A 75 -18.15 4.91 -6.42
CA THR A 75 -18.21 4.62 -4.99
C THR A 75 -19.21 3.49 -4.75
N GLU A 76 -18.77 2.46 -4.07
CA GLU A 76 -19.61 1.33 -3.64
C GLU A 76 -20.34 1.69 -2.33
N PHE A 77 -21.57 1.23 -2.19
CA PHE A 77 -22.38 1.46 -1.00
C PHE A 77 -22.82 0.10 -0.46
N ASP A 78 -22.34 -0.25 0.73
CA ASP A 78 -22.68 -1.49 1.40
C ASP A 78 -23.60 -1.20 2.60
N GLU A 79 -24.83 -1.71 2.54
CA GLU A 79 -25.85 -1.59 3.58
C GLU A 79 -26.13 -2.93 4.28
N SER A 80 -25.19 -3.88 4.21
CA SER A 80 -25.36 -5.24 4.76
C SER A 80 -25.58 -5.26 6.28
N ASP A 81 -24.95 -4.35 7.03
CA ASP A 81 -25.14 -4.20 8.48
C ASP A 81 -26.27 -3.23 8.87
N GLY A 82 -26.98 -2.69 7.87
CA GLY A 82 -28.13 -1.80 8.06
C GLY A 82 -28.19 -0.67 7.04
N SER A 83 -29.28 0.10 7.09
CA SER A 83 -29.44 1.27 6.22
C SER A 83 -28.41 2.35 6.52
N LEU A 84 -27.76 2.91 5.49
CA LEU A 84 -26.85 4.08 5.55
C LEU A 84 -27.63 5.39 5.81
N ALA A 85 -28.60 5.37 6.72
CA ALA A 85 -29.44 6.52 7.04
C ALA A 85 -28.70 7.52 7.94
N VAL A 86 -29.23 8.75 8.03
CA VAL A 86 -28.78 9.72 9.05
C VAL A 86 -28.90 9.11 10.44
N GLY A 87 -27.83 9.19 11.23
CA GLY A 87 -27.68 8.56 12.54
C GLY A 87 -27.02 7.17 12.50
N ALA A 88 -26.81 6.58 11.32
CA ALA A 88 -26.07 5.32 11.20
C ALA A 88 -24.56 5.54 11.41
N CYS A 89 -23.87 4.51 11.90
CA CYS A 89 -22.41 4.48 11.88
C CYS A 89 -21.96 4.03 10.49
N ALA A 90 -21.07 4.80 9.87
CA ALA A 90 -20.54 4.50 8.55
C ALA A 90 -19.02 4.41 8.60
N LYS A 91 -18.48 3.46 7.85
CA LYS A 91 -17.07 3.34 7.51
C LYS A 91 -16.85 3.84 6.10
N VAL A 92 -15.93 4.77 5.93
CA VAL A 92 -15.56 5.33 4.63
C VAL A 92 -14.18 4.82 4.26
N LYS A 93 -14.07 4.08 3.15
CA LYS A 93 -12.80 3.59 2.61
C LYS A 93 -12.37 4.48 1.45
N ILE A 94 -11.17 5.03 1.56
CA ILE A 94 -10.55 5.91 0.56
C ILE A 94 -9.43 5.14 -0.12
N ARG A 95 -9.41 5.17 -1.46
CA ARG A 95 -8.34 4.62 -2.28
C ARG A 95 -7.94 5.61 -3.36
N ASN A 96 -6.66 5.96 -3.47
CA ASN A 96 -6.18 6.94 -4.45
C ASN A 96 -6.89 8.30 -4.33
N ASP A 97 -7.00 8.80 -3.09
CA ASP A 97 -7.70 10.05 -2.74
C ASP A 97 -9.17 10.12 -3.18
N ARG A 98 -9.77 8.97 -3.50
CA ARG A 98 -11.16 8.80 -3.93
C ARG A 98 -11.92 7.95 -2.94
N ILE A 99 -13.19 8.27 -2.72
CA ILE A 99 -14.08 7.43 -1.91
C ILE A 99 -14.37 6.15 -2.69
N HIS A 100 -13.79 5.06 -2.24
CA HIS A 100 -13.99 3.78 -2.86
C HIS A 100 -15.29 3.13 -2.40
N GLU A 101 -15.59 3.23 -1.10
CA GLU A 101 -16.72 2.54 -0.50
C GLU A 101 -17.21 3.26 0.75
N ILE A 102 -18.54 3.25 0.95
CA ILE A 102 -19.19 3.64 2.19
C ILE A 102 -20.01 2.45 2.67
N GLU A 103 -19.71 1.97 3.87
CA GLU A 103 -20.28 0.75 4.45
C GLU A 103 -20.98 1.11 5.77
N THR A 104 -22.20 0.61 5.97
CA THR A 104 -22.85 0.68 7.29
C THR A 104 -22.10 -0.23 8.24
N GLU A 105 -21.87 0.24 9.46
CA GLU A 105 -21.24 -0.55 10.51
C GLU A 105 -22.07 -0.47 11.80
N PRO A 106 -21.91 -1.45 12.71
CA PRO A 106 -22.50 -1.38 14.04
C PRO A 106 -22.02 -0.13 14.81
N MET A 107 -22.95 0.54 15.51
CA MET A 107 -22.68 1.78 16.26
C MET A 107 -21.45 1.74 17.18
N ARG A 108 -21.16 0.57 17.77
CA ARG A 108 -19.98 0.33 18.63
C ARG A 108 -18.65 0.65 17.96
N ASP A 109 -18.57 0.65 16.63
CA ASP A 109 -17.31 0.86 15.91
C ASP A 109 -17.02 2.35 15.71
N CYS A 110 -18.06 3.18 15.53
CA CYS A 110 -17.91 4.64 15.61
C CYS A 110 -17.58 5.13 17.02
N GLN A 111 -17.93 4.38 18.07
CA GLN A 111 -17.61 4.75 19.45
C GLN A 111 -16.16 4.47 19.86
N LYS A 112 -15.42 3.68 19.06
CA LYS A 112 -14.00 3.37 19.31
C LYS A 112 -13.04 4.33 18.62
N SER A 113 -13.55 5.17 17.72
CA SER A 113 -12.76 6.03 16.81
C SER A 113 -12.34 7.35 17.43
#